data_AF-A0A960SN04-F1
#
_entry.id   AF-A0A960SN04-F1
#
_cell.length_a   1.000
_cell.length_b   1.000
_cell.length_c   1.000
_cell.angle_alpha   90.00
_cell.angle_beta   90.00
_cell.angle_gamma   90.00
#
_symmetry.space_group_name_H-M   'P 1'
#
loop_
_entity.id
_entity.type
_entity.pdbx_description
1 polymer ?
#
loop_
_entity_poly.entity_id
_entity_poly.type
_entity_poly.pdbx_seq_one_letter_code
_entity_poly.pdbx_strand_id
1 'polypeptide(L)'
;MRTKRLIHVLAATACLAQVGAWANDIEPGKEYYTAIKAPNPIVLDGDLSEWKGAQLLADPRFSIPKGSGPDGDLVFFEEYAGGTWTGPDDQTSAVQVVYDDENVYFGFIVTDDYHENSANSAWNGDSVQLMIANDARDTQIALYNYALGGVEEALGELVM
;
A
#
# COMPACT_ATOMS: atom_id res chain seq x y z
N MET A 1 33.91 -61.39 30.28
CA MET A 1 34.52 -60.49 29.29
C MET A 1 33.77 -59.15 29.32
N ARG A 2 34.50 -58.06 29.55
CA ARG A 2 34.04 -56.65 29.55
C ARG A 2 33.97 -56.12 28.12
N THR A 3 32.86 -55.50 27.73
CA THR A 3 32.75 -54.46 26.67
C THR A 3 31.26 -54.17 26.44
N LYS A 4 30.73 -52.97 26.21
CA LYS A 4 31.12 -51.55 26.32
C LYS A 4 29.74 -50.85 26.28
N ARG A 5 29.42 -49.97 27.23
CA ARG A 5 28.19 -49.16 27.19
C ARG A 5 28.31 -48.18 26.02
N LEU A 6 27.44 -48.30 25.02
CA LEU A 6 27.31 -47.33 23.94
C LEU A 6 26.25 -46.30 24.36
N ILE A 7 26.70 -45.13 24.82
CA ILE A 7 25.85 -43.97 25.07
C ILE A 7 25.44 -43.44 23.69
N HIS A 8 24.16 -43.58 23.33
CA HIS A 8 23.60 -42.97 22.14
C HIS A 8 23.29 -41.51 22.48
N VAL A 9 24.13 -40.60 22.00
CA VAL A 9 23.82 -39.16 21.99
C VAL A 9 22.77 -38.97 20.89
N LEU A 10 21.51 -38.77 21.27
CA LEU A 10 20.50 -38.23 20.36
C LEU A 10 20.91 -36.78 20.07
N ALA A 11 21.44 -36.51 18.88
CA ALA A 11 21.51 -35.16 18.36
C ALA A 11 20.06 -34.70 18.11
N ALA A 12 19.59 -33.77 18.94
CA ALA A 12 18.34 -33.08 18.69
C ALA A 12 18.53 -32.18 17.46
N THR A 13 18.14 -32.67 16.29
CA THR A 13 17.98 -31.82 15.11
C THR A 13 16.74 -30.97 15.37
N ALA A 14 16.95 -29.79 15.95
CA ALA A 14 15.93 -28.74 15.91
C ALA A 14 15.74 -28.37 14.45
N CYS A 15 14.68 -28.90 13.82
CA CYS A 15 14.11 -28.26 12.65
C CYS A 15 13.62 -26.89 13.12
N LEU A 16 14.50 -25.90 13.07
CA LEU A 16 14.12 -24.52 12.90
C LEU A 16 13.41 -24.47 11.56
N ALA A 17 12.09 -24.71 11.58
CA ALA A 17 11.24 -24.13 10.57
C ALA A 17 11.53 -22.63 10.66
N GLN A 18 12.30 -22.12 9.69
CA GLN A 18 12.36 -20.69 9.47
C GLN A 18 10.91 -20.29 9.26
N VAL A 19 10.30 -19.72 10.29
CA VAL A 19 9.08 -18.95 10.13
C VAL A 19 9.55 -17.81 9.24
N GLY A 20 9.37 -17.96 7.93
CA GLY A 20 9.62 -16.88 7.00
C GLY A 20 8.86 -15.69 7.54
N ALA A 21 9.57 -14.57 7.76
CA ALA A 21 8.87 -13.30 7.86
C ALA A 21 7.94 -13.27 6.64
N TRP A 22 6.65 -13.06 6.85
CA TRP A 22 5.71 -12.90 5.74
C TRP A 22 6.33 -11.84 4.84
N ALA A 23 6.74 -12.26 3.64
CA ALA A 23 7.43 -11.39 2.74
C ALA A 23 6.36 -10.40 2.27
N ASN A 24 6.38 -9.19 2.84
CA ASN A 24 5.56 -8.13 2.28
C ASN A 24 6.17 -7.80 0.92
N ASP A 25 5.34 -7.65 -0.10
CA ASP A 25 5.83 -7.33 -1.44
C ASP A 25 6.22 -5.85 -1.55
N ILE A 26 6.39 -5.12 -0.46
CA ILE A 26 6.77 -3.71 -0.51
C ILE A 26 8.26 -3.63 -0.79
N GLU A 27 8.68 -2.64 -1.59
CA GLU A 27 10.09 -2.36 -1.83
C GLU A 27 10.90 -2.29 -0.51
N PRO A 28 12.04 -3.00 -0.40
CA PRO A 28 12.86 -2.98 0.80
C PRO A 28 13.26 -1.56 1.25
N GLY A 29 13.01 -1.24 2.51
CA GLY A 29 13.24 0.09 3.08
C GLY A 29 12.10 1.10 2.86
N LYS A 30 10.99 0.69 2.25
CA LYS A 30 9.77 1.48 2.01
C LYS A 30 8.56 0.95 2.79
N GLU A 31 8.77 0.08 3.77
CA GLU A 31 7.69 -0.60 4.49
C GLU A 31 7.09 0.24 5.63
N TYR A 32 7.79 1.31 6.02
CA TYR A 32 7.44 2.14 7.16
C TYR A 32 7.53 3.61 6.82
N TYR A 33 6.48 4.34 7.18
CA TYR A 33 6.38 5.77 7.03
C TYR A 33 5.87 6.39 8.32
N THR A 34 6.35 7.60 8.62
CA THR A 34 5.96 8.33 9.83
C THR A 34 5.02 9.45 9.45
N ALA A 35 3.79 9.40 9.94
CA ALA A 35 2.88 10.53 9.91
C ALA A 35 3.31 11.57 10.96
N ILE A 36 3.09 12.85 10.66
CA ILE A 36 3.33 13.95 11.61
C ILE A 36 2.01 14.51 12.11
N LYS A 37 2.05 15.15 13.29
CA LYS A 37 0.90 15.94 13.75
C LYS A 37 0.72 17.14 12.82
N ALA A 38 -0.49 17.39 12.36
CA ALA A 38 -0.80 18.50 11.48
C ALA A 38 -0.44 19.84 12.15
N PRO A 39 0.31 20.73 11.47
CA PRO A 39 0.72 22.02 12.05
C PRO A 39 -0.44 23.02 12.14
N ASN A 40 -1.48 22.84 11.32
CA ASN A 40 -2.72 23.60 11.29
C ASN A 40 -3.91 22.62 11.24
N PRO A 41 -5.13 23.05 11.60
CA PRO A 41 -6.33 22.25 11.38
C PRO A 41 -6.48 21.86 9.90
N ILE A 42 -6.82 20.59 9.64
CA ILE A 42 -7.04 20.08 8.28
C ILE A 42 -8.47 20.37 7.83
N VAL A 43 -8.61 20.93 6.64
CA VAL A 43 -9.86 21.11 5.93
C VAL A 43 -9.95 20.05 4.83
N LEU A 44 -11.12 19.42 4.69
CA LEU A 44 -11.35 18.38 3.68
C LEU A 44 -11.90 19.02 2.39
N ASP A 45 -11.04 19.75 1.67
CA ASP A 45 -11.40 20.50 0.47
C ASP A 45 -10.57 20.12 -0.79
N GLY A 46 -9.61 19.20 -0.65
CA GLY A 46 -8.73 18.77 -1.73
C GLY A 46 -7.41 19.55 -1.80
N ASP A 47 -7.26 20.66 -1.06
CA ASP A 47 -6.01 21.43 -1.03
C ASP A 47 -5.05 20.88 0.04
N LEU A 48 -3.88 20.40 -0.40
CA LEU A 48 -2.85 19.90 0.50
C LEU A 48 -1.86 20.98 0.99
N SER A 49 -2.10 22.26 0.69
CA SER A 49 -1.18 23.37 1.00
C SER A 49 -0.88 23.54 2.50
N GLU A 50 -1.79 23.09 3.37
CA GLU A 50 -1.67 23.08 4.84
C GLU A 50 -0.88 21.90 5.42
N TRP A 51 -0.58 20.87 4.62
CA TRP A 51 0.09 19.61 5.02
C TRP A 51 1.62 19.74 5.08
N LYS A 52 2.12 20.94 5.34
CA LYS A 52 3.56 21.27 5.24
C LYS A 52 4.39 20.41 6.18
N GLY A 53 5.43 19.80 5.62
CA GLY A 53 6.37 18.94 6.34
C GLY A 53 5.95 17.48 6.42
N ALA A 54 4.74 17.12 6.01
CA ALA A 54 4.34 15.72 5.87
C ALA A 54 5.17 15.06 4.78
N GLN A 55 5.63 13.84 5.04
CA GLN A 55 6.36 13.06 4.05
C GLN A 55 5.44 12.74 2.86
N LEU A 56 5.92 13.00 1.64
CA LEU A 56 5.26 12.56 0.42
C LEU A 56 5.70 11.12 0.12
N LEU A 57 4.75 10.19 0.17
CA LEU A 57 4.92 8.83 -0.29
C LEU A 57 4.55 8.79 -1.77
N ALA A 58 5.52 9.02 -2.65
CA ALA A 58 5.32 8.92 -4.10
C ALA A 58 5.80 7.56 -4.62
N ASP A 59 5.01 6.98 -5.52
CA ASP A 59 5.36 5.83 -6.35
C ASP A 59 6.00 4.66 -5.58
N PRO A 60 5.36 4.15 -4.50
CA PRO A 60 5.90 2.99 -3.79
C PRO A 60 5.86 1.77 -4.71
N ARG A 61 7.03 1.19 -4.99
CA ARG A 61 7.13 -0.04 -5.77
C ARG A 61 6.77 -1.25 -4.93
N PHE A 62 6.32 -2.28 -5.63
CA PHE A 62 6.05 -3.58 -5.03
C PHE A 62 6.53 -4.71 -5.93
N SER A 63 6.81 -5.85 -5.31
CA SER A 63 7.35 -7.04 -5.95
C SER A 63 6.24 -7.87 -6.60
N ILE A 64 6.50 -8.31 -7.83
CA ILE A 64 5.71 -9.32 -8.53
C ILE A 64 6.54 -10.59 -8.81
N PRO A 65 5.90 -11.77 -8.86
CA PRO A 65 4.50 -12.03 -8.50
C PRO A 65 4.25 -11.85 -7.00
N LYS A 66 2.99 -11.61 -6.60
CA LYS A 66 2.65 -11.44 -5.19
C LYS A 66 3.14 -12.61 -4.32
N GLY A 67 3.69 -12.29 -3.15
CA GLY A 67 4.34 -13.22 -2.23
C GLY A 67 5.80 -13.53 -2.56
N SER A 68 6.39 -12.90 -3.57
CA SER A 68 7.81 -13.03 -3.90
C SER A 68 8.70 -12.23 -2.96
N GLY A 69 8.17 -11.19 -2.31
CA GLY A 69 8.92 -10.35 -1.39
C GLY A 69 10.18 -9.77 -2.02
N PRO A 70 11.33 -9.74 -1.33
CA PRO A 70 12.53 -9.07 -1.83
C PRO A 70 13.17 -9.74 -3.07
N ASP A 71 12.78 -10.97 -3.42
CA ASP A 71 13.32 -11.71 -4.56
C ASP A 71 12.51 -11.48 -5.86
N GLY A 72 11.37 -10.76 -5.77
CA GLY A 72 10.52 -10.44 -6.92
C GLY A 72 11.01 -9.24 -7.74
N ASP A 73 10.38 -9.07 -8.90
CA ASP A 73 10.62 -7.90 -9.75
C ASP A 73 9.83 -6.70 -9.23
N LEU A 74 10.51 -5.59 -8.96
CA LEU A 74 9.87 -4.36 -8.49
C LEU A 74 9.19 -3.63 -9.64
N VAL A 75 7.89 -3.37 -9.50
CA VAL A 75 7.07 -2.60 -10.44
C VAL A 75 6.34 -1.47 -9.72
N PHE A 76 5.96 -0.44 -10.47
CA PHE A 76 5.07 0.63 -10.00
C PHE A 76 3.60 0.27 -10.17
N PHE A 77 3.30 -0.58 -11.15
CA PHE A 77 1.95 -0.96 -11.53
C PHE A 77 1.89 -2.43 -11.93
N GLU A 78 0.81 -3.11 -11.55
CA GLU A 78 0.52 -4.48 -11.97
C GLU A 78 -0.74 -4.46 -12.83
N GLU A 79 -0.57 -4.63 -14.13
CA GLU A 79 -1.67 -4.71 -15.09
C GLU A 79 -2.63 -5.86 -14.73
N TYR A 80 -3.93 -5.57 -14.69
CA TYR A 80 -4.96 -6.54 -14.32
C TYR A 80 -6.06 -6.63 -15.39
N ALA A 81 -6.54 -7.85 -15.64
CA ALA A 81 -7.68 -8.14 -16.53
C ALA A 81 -7.61 -7.52 -17.94
N GLY A 82 -6.40 -7.28 -18.47
CA GLY A 82 -6.19 -6.69 -19.80
C GLY A 82 -6.11 -5.17 -19.81
N GLY A 83 -6.14 -4.50 -18.64
CA GLY A 83 -5.70 -3.12 -18.51
C GLY A 83 -4.22 -2.98 -18.83
N THR A 84 -3.82 -1.82 -19.33
CA THR A 84 -2.43 -1.51 -19.70
C THR A 84 -1.94 -0.33 -18.89
N TRP A 85 -0.64 -0.30 -18.56
CA TRP A 85 0.01 0.87 -17.99
C TRP A 85 1.20 1.28 -18.84
N THR A 86 1.12 2.46 -19.44
CA THR A 86 2.06 2.95 -20.43
C THR A 86 3.13 3.88 -19.87
N GLY A 87 2.98 4.31 -18.62
CA GLY A 87 3.97 5.09 -17.89
C GLY A 87 3.36 6.02 -16.84
N PRO A 88 4.17 6.91 -16.24
CA PRO A 88 3.69 7.80 -15.17
C PRO A 88 2.58 8.77 -15.55
N ASP A 89 2.46 9.12 -16.83
CA ASP A 89 1.39 9.99 -17.34
C ASP A 89 0.05 9.25 -17.50
N ASP A 90 0.08 7.91 -17.50
CA ASP A 90 -1.09 7.01 -17.57
C ASP A 90 -1.73 6.91 -16.18
N GLN A 91 -0.96 6.47 -15.19
CA GLN A 91 -1.41 6.47 -13.80
C GLN A 91 -0.26 6.56 -12.80
N THR A 92 -0.35 7.50 -11.85
CA THR A 92 0.52 7.56 -10.65
C THR A 92 -0.27 7.96 -9.42
N SER A 93 0.27 7.63 -8.25
CA SER A 93 -0.30 8.09 -6.98
C SER A 93 0.79 8.50 -6.00
N ALA A 94 0.48 9.55 -5.24
CA ALA A 94 1.26 9.95 -4.09
C ALA A 94 0.34 10.17 -2.89
N VAL A 95 0.84 9.85 -1.70
CA VAL A 95 0.08 9.93 -0.45
C VAL A 95 0.81 10.79 0.56
N GLN A 96 0.07 11.61 1.30
CA GLN A 96 0.54 12.22 2.54
C GLN A 96 -0.36 11.78 3.69
N VAL A 97 0.23 11.59 4.86
CA VAL A 97 -0.51 11.21 6.07
C VAL A 97 -0.14 12.15 7.21
N VAL A 98 -1.15 12.77 7.80
CA VAL A 98 -1.02 13.58 9.02
C VAL A 98 -2.09 13.17 10.03
N TYR A 99 -1.93 13.61 11.27
CA TYR A 99 -2.93 13.35 12.31
C TYR A 99 -3.13 14.56 13.22
N ASP A 100 -4.23 14.59 13.94
CA ASP A 100 -4.42 15.44 15.11
C ASP A 100 -4.80 14.59 16.33
N ASP A 101 -5.32 15.21 17.39
CA ASP A 101 -5.67 14.47 18.61
C ASP A 101 -6.92 13.58 18.46
N GLU A 102 -7.67 13.74 17.37
CA GLU A 102 -8.98 13.09 17.14
C GLU A 102 -9.00 12.23 15.87
N ASN A 103 -8.19 12.55 14.85
CA ASN A 103 -8.29 11.99 13.51
C ASN A 103 -6.93 11.69 12.88
N VAL A 104 -6.94 10.76 11.91
CA VAL A 104 -5.87 10.54 10.95
C VAL A 104 -6.38 10.94 9.57
N TYR A 105 -5.61 11.74 8.87
CA TYR A 105 -5.95 12.30 7.57
C TYR A 105 -5.04 11.71 6.48
N PHE A 106 -5.64 11.36 5.34
CA PHE A 106 -4.94 10.87 4.16
C PHE A 106 -5.21 11.83 2.99
N GLY A 107 -4.14 12.39 2.43
CA GLY A 107 -4.18 13.20 1.22
C GLY A 107 -3.67 12.36 0.06
N PHE A 108 -4.46 12.22 -0.99
CA PHE A 108 -4.11 11.46 -2.19
C PHE A 108 -3.96 12.42 -3.36
N ILE A 109 -2.85 12.33 -4.07
CA ILE A 109 -2.60 13.02 -5.33
C ILE A 109 -2.54 11.93 -6.38
N VAL A 110 -3.43 11.98 -7.37
CA VAL A 110 -3.50 10.99 -8.44
C VAL A 110 -3.29 11.72 -9.76
N THR A 111 -2.40 11.18 -10.58
CA THR A 111 -2.39 11.51 -12.01
C THR A 111 -3.01 10.33 -12.73
N ASP A 112 -3.94 10.62 -13.62
CA ASP A 112 -4.62 9.64 -14.45
C ASP A 112 -4.78 10.25 -15.84
N ASP A 113 -4.62 9.47 -16.90
CA ASP A 113 -4.81 9.95 -18.27
C ASP A 113 -6.30 10.12 -18.61
N TYR A 114 -7.18 9.42 -17.89
CA TYR A 114 -8.61 9.51 -18.05
C TYR A 114 -9.37 9.03 -16.81
N HIS A 115 -10.05 9.95 -16.13
CA HIS A 115 -10.94 9.57 -15.01
C HIS A 115 -12.23 8.90 -15.52
N GLU A 116 -12.41 7.62 -15.18
CA GLU A 116 -13.57 6.79 -15.49
C GLU A 116 -14.27 6.27 -14.23
N ASN A 117 -15.47 6.75 -13.96
CA ASN A 117 -16.36 6.14 -12.97
C ASN A 117 -17.85 6.30 -13.38
N SER A 118 -18.18 5.98 -14.62
CA SER A 118 -19.54 6.12 -15.18
C SER A 118 -20.56 5.24 -14.45
N ALA A 119 -20.12 4.10 -13.92
CA ALA A 119 -20.94 3.19 -13.12
C ALA A 119 -21.24 3.73 -11.71
N ASN A 120 -20.61 4.83 -11.28
CA ASN A 120 -20.61 5.35 -9.91
C ASN A 120 -20.33 4.24 -8.89
N SER A 121 -19.34 3.40 -9.21
CA SER A 121 -18.97 2.22 -8.44
C SER A 121 -17.47 2.25 -8.24
N ALA A 122 -17.04 2.61 -7.02
CA ALA A 122 -15.62 2.65 -6.66
C ALA A 122 -14.91 1.28 -6.84
N TRP A 123 -15.65 0.18 -6.97
CA TRP A 123 -15.06 -1.13 -7.29
C TRP A 123 -14.76 -1.35 -8.78
N ASN A 124 -15.47 -0.64 -9.67
CA ASN A 124 -15.48 -0.89 -11.11
C ASN A 124 -15.17 0.38 -11.91
N GLY A 125 -14.53 1.35 -11.28
CA GLY A 125 -14.09 2.61 -11.84
C GLY A 125 -13.00 3.19 -10.95
N ASP A 126 -12.49 4.36 -11.32
CA ASP A 126 -11.35 4.98 -10.67
C ASP A 126 -11.67 5.37 -9.23
N SER A 127 -10.84 4.86 -8.34
CA SER A 127 -11.01 5.01 -6.91
C SER A 127 -9.69 4.85 -6.18
N VAL A 128 -9.68 5.36 -4.96
CA VAL A 128 -8.67 5.05 -3.95
C VAL A 128 -9.23 3.99 -3.02
N GLN A 129 -8.48 2.90 -2.82
CA GLN A 129 -8.78 1.88 -1.83
C GLN A 129 -7.86 2.03 -0.61
N LEU A 130 -8.45 2.11 0.59
CA LEU A 130 -7.74 2.11 1.86
C LEU A 130 -8.07 0.83 2.64
N MET A 131 -7.06 -0.03 2.82
CA MET A 131 -7.14 -1.24 3.65
C MET A 131 -6.43 -1.02 4.98
N ILE A 132 -7.10 -1.32 6.08
CA ILE A 132 -6.52 -1.29 7.43
C ILE A 132 -6.52 -2.72 7.97
N ALA A 133 -5.36 -3.19 8.42
CA ALA A 133 -5.19 -4.50 9.01
C ALA A 133 -4.91 -4.43 10.52
N ASN A 134 -4.99 -5.57 11.20
CA ASN A 134 -4.52 -5.71 12.57
C ASN A 134 -2.98 -5.61 12.66
N ASP A 135 -2.45 -5.57 13.87
CA ASP A 135 -1.00 -5.46 14.13
C ASP A 135 -0.18 -6.58 13.45
N ALA A 136 -0.71 -7.80 13.44
CA ALA A 136 -0.09 -8.95 12.76
C ALA A 136 -0.16 -8.88 11.23
N ARG A 137 -0.96 -7.95 10.66
CA ARG A 137 -1.22 -7.78 9.22
C ARG A 137 -1.80 -9.03 8.54
N ASP A 138 -2.45 -9.90 9.30
CA ASP A 138 -3.06 -11.15 8.81
C ASP A 138 -4.59 -11.06 8.72
N THR A 139 -5.17 -9.98 9.24
CA THR A 139 -6.61 -9.77 9.27
C THR A 139 -6.94 -8.35 8.84
N GLN A 140 -7.77 -8.22 7.81
CA GLN A 140 -8.37 -6.94 7.42
C GLN A 140 -9.38 -6.50 8.49
N ILE A 141 -9.18 -5.31 9.07
CA ILE A 141 -10.07 -4.66 10.03
C ILE A 141 -11.08 -3.78 9.31
N ALA A 142 -10.64 -3.03 8.30
CA ALA A 142 -11.50 -2.16 7.51
C ALA A 142 -11.01 -2.07 6.07
N LEU A 143 -11.95 -1.80 5.16
CA LEU A 143 -11.68 -1.55 3.76
C LEU A 143 -12.63 -0.47 3.26
N TYR A 144 -12.07 0.60 2.73
CA TYR A 144 -12.81 1.72 2.19
C TYR A 144 -12.44 1.91 0.73
N ASN A 145 -13.42 2.17 -0.11
CA ASN A 145 -13.22 2.58 -1.50
C ASN A 145 -13.83 3.97 -1.66
N TYR A 146 -13.02 4.95 -2.03
CA TYR A 146 -13.42 6.34 -2.24
C TYR A 146 -13.26 6.67 -3.72
N ALA A 147 -14.34 7.13 -4.35
CA ALA A 147 -14.33 7.48 -5.76
C ALA A 147 -15.07 8.80 -5.98
N LEU A 148 -14.55 9.59 -6.91
CA LEU A 148 -15.29 10.68 -7.52
C LEU A 148 -16.23 10.07 -8.56
N GLY A 149 -17.52 10.41 -8.51
CA GLY A 149 -18.49 9.93 -9.49
C GLY A 149 -18.31 10.59 -10.87
N GLY A 150 -18.79 9.94 -11.91
CA GLY A 150 -18.76 10.47 -13.28
C GLY A 150 -17.49 10.16 -14.05
N VAL A 151 -17.33 10.80 -15.19
CA VAL A 151 -16.15 10.69 -16.08
C VAL A 151 -15.59 12.09 -16.30
N GLU A 152 -14.35 12.21 -16.77
CA GLU A 152 -13.67 13.50 -16.96
C GLU A 152 -14.53 14.54 -17.73
N GLU A 153 -15.20 14.13 -18.82
CA GLU A 153 -16.08 15.00 -19.61
C GLU A 153 -17.30 15.54 -18.83
N ALA A 154 -17.74 14.82 -17.80
CA ALA A 154 -18.86 15.20 -16.94
C ALA A 154 -18.44 16.06 -15.74
N LEU A 155 -17.15 16.06 -15.38
CA LEU A 155 -16.59 16.82 -14.26
C LEU A 155 -16.18 18.25 -14.66
N GLY A 156 -16.09 18.55 -15.96
CA GLY A 156 -16.14 19.90 -16.52
C GLY A 156 -14.85 20.72 -16.43
N GLU A 157 -13.82 20.25 -15.72
CA GLU A 157 -12.41 20.66 -15.74
C GLU A 157 -11.63 19.74 -14.77
N LEU A 158 -10.30 19.74 -14.85
CA LEU A 158 -9.38 19.01 -13.96
C LEU A 158 -9.84 19.12 -12.50
N VAL A 159 -10.26 17.99 -11.91
CA VAL A 159 -10.62 17.94 -10.48
C VAL A 159 -9.32 17.85 -9.70
N MET A 160 -8.76 19.02 -9.35
CA MET A 160 -7.61 19.14 -8.45
C MET A 160 -8.05 19.05 -6.99
#